data_AF-A0A947CN53-F1
#
_entry.id   AF-A0A947CN53-F1
#
_cell.length_a   1.000
_cell.length_b   1.000
_cell.length_c   1.000
_cell.angle_alpha   90.00
_cell.angle_beta   90.00
_cell.angle_gamma   90.00
#
_symmetry.space_group_name_H-M   'P 1'
#
loop_
_entity.id
_entity.type
_entity.pdbx_description
1 polymer ?
#
loop_
_entity_poly.entity_id
_entity_poly.type
_entity_poly.pdbx_seq_one_letter_code
_entity_poly.pdbx_strand_id
1 'polypeptide(L)'
;MRLSATLSSALVVLSTLAIAVPARAEKVVEIRVFENSKTTDDTVLYIAGVDKGDDIDLKVDVDKIKERLVSSGLFKEVEVYTTPQGSGVRLNIEAKDKHSWAVAPTYYNQPTNKGFGFGFGENNLFGENKKLLLYGQVATGESFFLGGLIDPQMWNSPFKAQLDVYLRSARIFEFENPTAWRQQTEKFRQTRMNYLNSGLSLGVNLFRAMSLD
;
A
#
# COMPACT_ATOMS: atom_id res chain seq x y z
N MET A 1 -6.38 -53.64 -66.37
CA MET A 1 -7.07 -52.38 -66.05
C MET A 1 -7.75 -52.56 -64.68
N ARG A 2 -7.43 -51.66 -63.72
CA ARG A 2 -7.93 -51.52 -62.33
C ARG A 2 -7.33 -52.47 -61.27
N LEU A 3 -6.24 -52.09 -60.60
CA LEU A 3 -6.05 -51.18 -59.44
C LEU A 3 -6.36 -51.81 -58.07
N SER A 4 -5.25 -52.09 -57.39
CA SER A 4 -5.01 -52.42 -55.98
C SER A 4 -5.52 -51.37 -54.99
N ALA A 5 -5.97 -51.81 -53.81
CA ALA A 5 -6.03 -50.98 -52.61
C ALA A 5 -5.90 -51.83 -51.32
N THR A 6 -4.67 -51.96 -50.82
CA THR A 6 -4.38 -52.37 -49.44
C THR A 6 -4.09 -51.10 -48.64
N LEU A 7 -5.00 -50.69 -47.75
CA LEU A 7 -4.75 -49.63 -46.77
C LEU A 7 -4.09 -50.25 -45.53
N SER A 8 -2.78 -50.06 -45.38
CA SER A 8 -2.08 -50.20 -44.09
C SER A 8 -2.07 -48.84 -43.40
N SER A 9 -2.83 -48.69 -42.33
CA SER A 9 -2.77 -47.52 -41.44
C SER A 9 -1.72 -47.75 -40.36
N ALA A 10 -0.53 -47.17 -40.54
CA ALA A 10 0.51 -47.11 -39.52
C ALA A 10 0.23 -45.93 -38.57
N LEU A 11 -0.10 -46.24 -37.32
CA LEU A 11 -0.28 -45.27 -36.24
C LEU A 11 1.10 -44.95 -35.63
N VAL A 12 1.66 -43.78 -35.96
CA VAL A 12 2.89 -43.27 -35.33
C VAL A 12 2.50 -42.50 -34.07
N VAL A 13 2.72 -43.09 -32.91
CA VAL A 13 2.62 -42.42 -31.60
C VAL A 13 3.89 -41.61 -31.38
N LEU A 14 3.79 -40.29 -31.57
CA LEU A 14 4.88 -39.35 -31.30
C LEU A 14 4.89 -39.01 -29.81
N SER A 15 5.71 -39.73 -29.04
CA SER A 15 5.97 -39.48 -27.63
C SER A 15 6.84 -38.22 -27.46
N THR A 16 6.23 -37.13 -27.00
CA THR A 16 6.91 -35.90 -26.60
C THR A 16 7.63 -36.10 -25.26
N LEU A 17 8.96 -36.25 -25.31
CA LEU A 17 9.82 -36.12 -24.13
C LEU A 17 9.86 -34.65 -23.70
N ALA A 18 9.07 -34.30 -22.69
CA ALA A 18 9.26 -33.07 -21.94
C ALA A 18 10.55 -33.21 -21.11
N ILE A 19 11.64 -32.61 -21.58
CA ILE A 19 12.87 -32.46 -20.80
C ILE A 19 12.57 -31.45 -19.69
N ALA A 20 12.26 -31.94 -18.50
CA ALA A 20 12.19 -31.11 -17.30
C ALA A 20 13.61 -30.63 -16.98
N VAL A 21 13.93 -29.38 -17.33
CA VAL A 21 15.14 -28.73 -16.82
C VAL A 21 14.94 -28.58 -15.31
N PRO A 22 15.78 -29.18 -14.46
CA PRO A 22 15.64 -29.03 -13.03
C PRO A 22 15.78 -27.54 -12.69
N ALA A 23 14.77 -26.99 -12.04
CA ALA A 23 14.87 -25.67 -11.43
C ALA A 23 15.99 -25.73 -10.39
N ARG A 24 17.14 -25.13 -10.71
CA ARG A 24 18.29 -25.11 -9.82
C ARG A 24 18.15 -23.86 -8.97
N ALA A 25 17.97 -24.05 -7.67
CA ALA A 25 18.04 -22.96 -6.72
C ALA A 25 19.49 -22.44 -6.70
N GLU A 26 19.66 -21.12 -6.82
CA GLU A 26 20.95 -20.45 -6.78
C GLU A 26 21.05 -19.59 -5.52
N LYS A 27 22.24 -19.59 -4.91
CA LYS A 27 22.45 -18.87 -3.65
C LYS A 27 22.70 -17.39 -3.89
N VAL A 28 21.97 -16.53 -3.19
CA VAL A 28 22.17 -15.08 -3.23
C VAL A 28 23.43 -14.71 -2.43
N VAL A 29 24.48 -14.26 -3.13
CA VAL A 29 25.75 -13.86 -2.48
C VAL A 29 25.86 -12.36 -2.22
N GLU A 30 25.12 -11.57 -2.98
CA GLU A 30 25.08 -10.11 -2.89
C GLU A 30 23.70 -9.61 -3.34
N ILE A 31 23.20 -8.56 -2.70
CA ILE A 31 22.00 -7.85 -3.14
C ILE A 31 22.39 -6.39 -3.34
N ARG A 32 21.98 -5.82 -4.46
CA ARG A 32 22.14 -4.39 -4.76
C ARG A 32 20.78 -3.78 -5.01
N VAL A 33 20.47 -2.72 -4.28
CA VAL A 33 19.30 -1.88 -4.48
C VAL A 33 19.77 -0.55 -5.07
N PHE A 34 19.04 -0.02 -6.04
CA PHE A 34 19.36 1.25 -6.66
C PHE A 34 18.11 1.94 -7.24
N GLU A 35 18.26 3.22 -7.59
CA GLU A 35 17.19 4.14 -7.98
C GLU A 35 16.16 4.47 -6.88
N ASN A 36 16.38 3.99 -5.65
CA ASN A 36 15.64 4.39 -4.45
C ASN A 36 16.25 5.66 -3.85
N SER A 37 15.56 6.78 -4.04
CA SER A 37 15.99 8.12 -3.61
C SER A 37 15.50 8.51 -2.22
N LYS A 38 14.31 8.04 -1.85
CA LYS A 38 13.58 8.31 -0.61
C LYS A 38 13.40 7.04 0.19
N THR A 39 13.05 5.93 -0.45
CA THR A 39 12.86 4.63 0.22
C THR A 39 14.21 4.08 0.64
N THR A 40 14.35 3.61 1.88
CA THR A 40 15.59 2.99 2.37
C THR A 40 15.80 1.60 1.77
N ASP A 41 17.05 1.18 1.57
CA ASP A 41 17.39 -0.17 1.10
C ASP A 41 16.74 -1.26 1.97
N ASP A 42 16.79 -1.11 3.29
CA ASP A 42 16.19 -2.08 4.23
C ASP A 42 14.69 -2.28 4.01
N THR A 43 13.97 -1.19 3.69
CA THR A 43 12.54 -1.25 3.36
C THR A 43 12.31 -1.99 2.03
N VAL A 44 13.16 -1.75 1.03
CA VAL A 44 13.09 -2.46 -0.26
C VAL A 44 13.34 -3.95 -0.05
N LEU A 45 14.38 -4.32 0.70
CA LEU A 45 14.74 -5.71 1.01
C LEU A 45 13.65 -6.40 1.83
N TYR A 46 13.10 -5.68 2.82
CA TYR A 46 11.98 -6.19 3.60
C TYR A 46 10.77 -6.47 2.72
N ILE A 47 10.38 -5.57 1.82
CA ILE A 47 9.25 -5.80 0.92
C ILE A 47 9.54 -6.95 -0.06
N ALA A 48 10.75 -6.97 -0.64
CA ALA A 48 11.21 -8.03 -1.53
C ALA A 48 11.15 -9.41 -0.85
N GLY A 49 11.49 -9.48 0.43
CA GLY A 49 11.50 -10.70 1.22
C GLY A 49 12.58 -11.67 0.79
N VAL A 50 13.78 -11.12 0.63
CA VAL A 50 14.99 -11.83 0.26
C VAL A 50 16.15 -11.27 1.07
N ASP A 51 16.95 -12.17 1.61
CA ASP A 51 18.15 -11.86 2.36
C ASP A 51 19.38 -12.47 1.69
N LYS A 52 20.55 -11.92 2.01
CA LYS A 52 21.81 -12.50 1.56
C LYS A 52 21.97 -13.89 2.16
N GLY A 53 22.21 -14.87 1.30
CA GLY A 53 22.38 -16.28 1.66
C GLY A 53 21.18 -17.15 1.35
N ASP A 54 20.04 -16.56 0.95
CA ASP A 54 18.86 -17.30 0.52
C ASP A 54 19.12 -18.08 -0.76
N ASP A 55 18.49 -19.25 -0.88
CA ASP A 55 18.43 -20.03 -2.10
C ASP A 55 17.20 -19.59 -2.89
N ILE A 56 17.39 -19.04 -4.09
CA ILE A 56 16.30 -18.51 -4.93
C ILE A 56 16.13 -19.32 -6.22
N ASP A 57 14.89 -19.58 -6.60
CA ASP A 57 14.56 -20.02 -7.95
C ASP A 57 14.52 -18.81 -8.88
N LEU A 58 15.46 -18.76 -9.83
CA LEU A 58 15.61 -17.63 -10.76
C LEU A 58 14.36 -17.33 -11.60
N LYS A 59 13.47 -18.31 -11.79
CA LYS A 59 12.23 -18.11 -12.55
C LYS A 59 11.07 -17.73 -11.67
N VAL A 60 10.96 -18.34 -10.50
CA VAL A 60 9.76 -18.21 -9.66
C VAL A 60 9.92 -17.07 -8.65
N ASP A 61 11.07 -16.97 -7.99
CA ASP A 61 11.21 -16.04 -6.87
C ASP A 61 11.53 -14.62 -7.34
N VAL A 62 12.21 -14.46 -8.49
CA VAL A 62 12.42 -13.14 -9.12
C VAL A 62 11.08 -12.45 -9.44
N ASP A 63 10.14 -13.18 -10.04
CA ASP A 63 8.81 -12.65 -10.37
C ASP A 63 8.01 -12.31 -9.11
N LYS A 64 8.06 -13.15 -8.06
CA LYS A 64 7.42 -12.85 -6.77
C LYS A 64 8.01 -11.62 -6.09
N ILE A 65 9.33 -11.44 -6.13
CA ILE A 65 10.00 -10.26 -5.57
C ILE A 65 9.49 -9.01 -6.30
N LYS A 66 9.47 -9.04 -7.64
CA LYS A 66 8.93 -7.95 -8.46
C LYS A 66 7.46 -7.67 -8.14
N GLU A 67 6.63 -8.70 -8.01
CA GLU A 67 5.21 -8.57 -7.65
C GLU A 67 5.01 -7.90 -6.27
N ARG A 68 5.77 -8.30 -5.24
CA ARG A 68 5.71 -7.68 -3.92
C ARG A 68 6.10 -6.21 -3.95
N LEU A 69 7.17 -5.88 -4.66
CA LEU A 69 7.63 -4.50 -4.81
C LEU A 69 6.60 -3.65 -5.56
N VAL A 70 6.01 -4.15 -6.65
CA VAL A 70 4.96 -3.43 -7.39
C VAL A 70 3.69 -3.26 -6.54
N SER A 71 3.22 -4.32 -5.88
CA SER A 71 2.01 -4.30 -5.06
C SER A 71 2.14 -3.43 -3.79
N SER A 72 3.35 -3.13 -3.35
CA SER A 72 3.58 -2.15 -2.26
C SER A 72 3.06 -0.74 -2.60
N GLY A 73 3.00 -0.40 -3.88
CA GLY A 73 2.60 0.92 -4.37
C GLY A 73 3.62 2.05 -4.09
N LEU A 74 4.81 1.72 -3.57
CA LEU A 74 5.88 2.69 -3.28
C LEU A 74 6.71 3.08 -4.50
N PHE A 75 6.75 2.21 -5.51
CA PHE A 75 7.59 2.37 -6.69
C PHE A 75 6.73 2.59 -7.93
N LYS A 76 7.21 3.41 -8.85
CA LYS A 76 6.57 3.62 -10.16
C LYS A 76 7.08 2.64 -11.21
N GLU A 77 8.34 2.23 -11.07
CA GLU A 77 9.03 1.28 -11.94
C GLU A 77 9.85 0.35 -11.05
N VAL A 78 9.78 -0.95 -11.32
CA VAL A 78 10.52 -1.99 -10.63
C VAL A 78 11.08 -2.96 -11.65
N GLU A 79 12.38 -3.22 -11.58
CA GLU A 79 13.03 -4.26 -12.35
C GLU A 79 13.94 -5.10 -11.44
N VAL A 80 13.90 -6.41 -11.64
CA VAL A 80 14.61 -7.36 -10.78
C VAL A 80 15.31 -8.37 -11.68
N TYR A 81 16.62 -8.47 -11.56
CA TYR A 81 17.40 -9.40 -12.34
C TYR A 81 18.62 -9.90 -11.57
N THR A 82 19.11 -11.06 -11.98
CA THR A 82 20.26 -11.69 -11.37
C THR A 82 21.46 -11.66 -12.31
N THR A 83 22.63 -11.35 -11.76
CA THR A 83 23.91 -11.49 -12.48
C THR A 83 24.76 -12.55 -11.80
N PRO A 84 25.41 -13.48 -12.53
CA PRO A 84 26.31 -14.46 -11.94
C PRO A 84 27.42 -13.79 -11.13
N GLN A 85 27.69 -14.28 -9.92
CA GLN A 85 28.77 -13.77 -9.07
C GLN A 85 29.40 -14.88 -8.23
N GLY A 86 30.63 -15.24 -8.58
CA GLY A 86 31.38 -16.27 -7.85
C GLY A 86 30.65 -17.61 -7.86
N SER A 87 30.35 -18.14 -6.67
CA SER A 87 29.64 -19.41 -6.48
C SER A 87 28.10 -19.28 -6.41
N GLY A 88 27.54 -18.10 -6.67
CA GLY A 88 26.10 -17.86 -6.65
C GLY A 88 25.71 -16.66 -7.53
N VAL A 89 24.66 -15.95 -7.12
CA VAL A 89 24.10 -14.83 -7.88
C VAL A 89 24.08 -13.54 -7.08
N ARG A 90 24.27 -12.44 -7.79
CA ARG A 90 23.92 -11.10 -7.31
C ARG A 90 22.50 -10.79 -7.74
N LEU A 91 21.66 -10.43 -6.78
CA LEU A 91 20.32 -9.90 -7.04
C LEU A 91 20.42 -8.38 -7.20
N ASN A 92 20.00 -7.86 -8.35
CA ASN A 92 19.94 -6.44 -8.64
C ASN A 92 18.46 -6.02 -8.64
N ILE A 93 18.12 -5.05 -7.80
CA ILE A 93 16.76 -4.51 -7.65
C ILE A 93 16.80 -3.03 -8.02
N GLU A 94 16.23 -2.69 -9.17
CA GLU A 94 16.00 -1.29 -9.57
C GLU A 94 14.62 -0.89 -9.06
N ALA A 95 14.56 -0.05 -8.03
CA ALA A 95 13.33 0.32 -7.35
C ALA A 95 13.14 1.83 -7.37
N LYS A 96 12.49 2.32 -8.43
CA LYS A 96 12.34 3.76 -8.67
C LYS A 96 11.15 4.32 -7.92
N ASP A 97 11.42 5.26 -7.00
CA ASP A 97 10.38 5.79 -6.12
C ASP A 97 9.22 6.46 -6.87
N LYS A 98 8.03 6.24 -6.34
CA LYS A 98 6.81 6.96 -6.69
C LYS A 98 6.67 8.20 -5.80
N HIS A 99 6.12 9.26 -6.38
CA HIS A 99 5.67 10.41 -5.60
C HIS A 99 4.59 9.96 -4.60
N SER A 100 4.83 10.23 -3.32
CA SER A 100 4.13 9.58 -2.21
C SER A 100 3.32 10.54 -1.34
N TRP A 101 3.35 11.85 -1.61
CA TRP A 101 2.55 12.82 -0.88
C TRP A 101 1.47 13.49 -1.74
N ALA A 102 0.42 13.96 -1.08
CA ALA A 102 -0.65 14.74 -1.70
C ALA A 102 -1.13 15.82 -0.71
N VAL A 103 -1.53 16.97 -1.26
CA VAL A 103 -2.16 18.05 -0.50
C VAL A 103 -3.56 18.32 -1.04
N ALA A 104 -4.51 18.56 -0.14
CA ALA A 104 -5.92 18.72 -0.47
C ALA A 104 -6.52 19.93 0.27
N PRO A 105 -6.49 21.14 -0.33
CA PRO A 105 -7.20 22.28 0.23
C PRO A 105 -8.70 22.13 0.04
N THR A 106 -9.49 22.62 1.00
CA THR A 106 -10.96 22.62 0.94
C THR A 106 -11.51 23.98 1.34
N TYR A 107 -12.61 24.38 0.71
CA TYR A 107 -13.35 25.60 1.04
C TYR A 107 -14.84 25.34 0.92
N TYR A 108 -15.63 25.94 1.81
CA TYR A 108 -17.08 25.88 1.73
C TYR A 108 -17.74 27.14 2.29
N ASN A 109 -18.90 27.47 1.73
CA ASN A 109 -19.67 28.66 2.07
C ASN A 109 -21.16 28.32 2.12
N GLN A 110 -21.62 27.83 3.28
CA GLN A 110 -23.02 27.57 3.56
C GLN A 110 -23.57 28.66 4.51
N PRO A 111 -24.89 28.93 4.51
CA PRO A 111 -25.48 30.01 5.33
C PRO A 111 -25.12 29.95 6.83
N THR A 112 -24.91 28.75 7.37
CA THR A 112 -24.58 28.53 8.79
C THR A 112 -23.14 28.04 9.01
N ASN A 113 -22.41 27.70 7.95
CA ASN A 113 -21.09 27.10 8.05
C ASN A 113 -20.19 27.57 6.90
N LYS A 114 -19.22 28.43 7.22
CA LYS A 114 -18.19 28.88 6.28
C LYS A 114 -16.84 28.47 6.83
N GLY A 115 -15.98 27.91 6.00
CA GLY A 115 -14.73 27.36 6.47
C GLY A 115 -13.73 27.07 5.36
N PHE A 116 -12.51 26.80 5.82
CA PHE A 116 -11.40 26.35 5.01
C PHE A 116 -10.76 25.16 5.71
N GLY A 117 -10.25 24.22 4.93
CA GLY A 117 -9.52 23.06 5.41
C GLY A 117 -8.32 22.74 4.55
N PHE A 118 -7.45 21.91 5.12
CA PHE A 118 -6.24 21.46 4.49
C PHE A 118 -5.94 20.03 4.89
N GLY A 119 -5.78 19.17 3.89
CA GLY A 119 -5.31 17.81 4.02
C GLY A 119 -3.88 17.64 3.52
N PHE A 120 -3.12 16.80 4.20
CA PHE A 120 -1.82 16.30 3.79
C PHE A 120 -1.81 14.78 3.96
N GLY A 121 -1.47 14.06 2.91
CA GLY A 121 -1.25 12.62 2.94
C GLY A 121 0.18 12.31 2.50
N GLU A 122 0.81 11.32 3.13
CA GLU A 122 2.12 10.78 2.78
C GLU A 122 2.06 9.25 2.90
N ASN A 123 2.49 8.52 1.87
CA ASN A 123 2.40 7.06 1.79
C ASN A 123 3.75 6.35 2.04
N ASN A 124 4.85 7.11 2.18
CA ASN A 124 6.18 6.61 2.45
C ASN A 124 6.95 7.54 3.40
N LEU A 125 6.36 7.81 4.58
CA LEU A 125 6.94 8.69 5.57
C LEU A 125 8.31 8.13 6.02
N PHE A 126 9.33 8.99 5.99
CA PHE A 126 10.74 8.66 6.27
C PHE A 126 11.37 7.57 5.38
N GLY A 127 10.71 7.16 4.29
CA GLY A 127 11.23 6.09 3.44
C GLY A 127 11.01 4.67 3.98
N GLU A 128 10.15 4.53 5.00
CA GLU A 128 9.92 3.28 5.75
C GLU A 128 8.53 2.67 5.51
N ASN A 129 7.87 2.96 4.39
CA ASN A 129 6.51 2.47 4.09
C ASN A 129 5.45 2.89 5.14
N LYS A 130 5.71 3.96 5.89
CA LYS A 130 4.76 4.50 6.87
C LYS A 130 3.77 5.44 6.19
N LYS A 131 2.50 5.35 6.57
CA LYS A 131 1.43 6.19 6.00
C LYS A 131 0.98 7.22 7.02
N LEU A 132 0.96 8.47 6.61
CA LEU A 132 0.51 9.60 7.41
C LEU A 132 -0.64 10.29 6.68
N LEU A 133 -1.74 10.51 7.39
CA LEU A 133 -2.85 11.33 6.94
C LEU A 133 -3.11 12.40 8.00
N LEU A 134 -3.04 13.66 7.61
CA LEU A 134 -3.40 14.80 8.43
C LEU A 134 -4.48 15.59 7.69
N TYR A 135 -5.56 15.93 8.37
CA TYR A 135 -6.58 16.80 7.81
C TYR A 135 -7.13 17.70 8.91
N GLY A 136 -7.08 19.00 8.68
CA GLY A 136 -7.66 19.99 9.58
C GLY A 136 -8.62 20.89 8.84
N GLN A 137 -9.70 21.30 9.51
CA GLN A 137 -10.56 22.37 9.04
C GLN A 137 -10.91 23.34 10.17
N VAL A 138 -11.04 24.61 9.80
CA VAL A 138 -11.53 25.67 10.67
C VAL A 138 -12.74 26.30 10.03
N ALA A 139 -13.86 26.34 10.77
CA ALA A 139 -15.09 26.90 10.26
C ALA A 139 -15.99 27.50 11.34
N THR A 140 -16.99 28.25 10.90
CA THR A 140 -17.94 28.93 11.81
C THR A 140 -18.85 27.96 12.56
N GLY A 141 -19.23 26.84 11.92
CA GLY A 141 -20.11 25.82 12.51
C GLY A 141 -19.33 24.68 13.15
N GLU A 142 -18.38 24.11 12.41
CA GLU A 142 -17.62 22.94 12.85
C GLU A 142 -16.14 23.01 12.43
N SER A 143 -15.26 23.02 13.42
CA SER A 143 -13.82 22.84 13.23
C SER A 143 -13.43 21.44 13.68
N PHE A 144 -12.60 20.75 12.91
CA PHE A 144 -12.10 19.43 13.32
C PHE A 144 -10.68 19.20 12.81
N PHE A 145 -10.01 18.27 13.45
CA PHE A 145 -8.71 17.75 13.05
C PHE A 145 -8.77 16.23 13.09
N LEU A 146 -8.22 15.60 12.06
CA LEU A 146 -8.02 14.17 11.93
C LEU A 146 -6.53 13.93 11.68
N GLY A 147 -5.93 13.04 12.45
CA GLY A 147 -4.59 12.53 12.23
C GLY A 147 -4.62 11.01 12.25
N GLY A 148 -3.98 10.37 11.29
CA GLY A 148 -3.79 8.93 11.22
C GLY A 148 -2.35 8.62 10.84
N LEU A 149 -1.71 7.73 11.59
CA LEU A 149 -0.38 7.20 11.31
C LEU A 149 -0.47 5.67 11.29
N ILE A 150 -0.04 5.06 10.21
CA ILE A 150 0.03 3.60 10.06
C ILE A 150 1.48 3.22 9.76
N ASP A 151 2.02 2.33 10.59
CA ASP A 151 3.29 1.65 10.38
C ASP A 151 3.02 0.16 10.11
N PRO A 152 3.03 -0.29 8.84
CA PRO A 152 2.71 -1.67 8.48
C PRO A 152 3.86 -2.66 8.78
N GLN A 153 5.04 -2.16 9.13
CA GLN A 153 6.26 -2.95 9.34
C GLN A 153 7.20 -2.25 10.32
N MET A 154 6.82 -2.19 11.59
CA MET A 154 7.61 -1.51 12.62
C MET A 154 9.03 -2.04 12.63
N TRP A 155 10.00 -1.19 12.34
CA TRP A 155 11.42 -1.55 12.25
C TRP A 155 11.72 -2.74 11.32
N ASN A 156 11.05 -2.80 10.15
CA ASN A 156 11.20 -3.89 9.18
C ASN A 156 10.92 -5.28 9.80
N SER A 157 9.91 -5.33 10.67
CA SER A 157 9.44 -6.54 11.33
C SER A 157 7.98 -6.81 10.96
N PRO A 158 7.45 -8.02 11.23
CA PRO A 158 6.04 -8.32 10.99
C PRO A 158 5.08 -7.53 11.90
N PHE A 159 5.58 -6.77 12.87
CA PHE A 159 4.73 -5.98 13.77
C PHE A 159 4.16 -4.75 13.05
N LYS A 160 2.89 -4.44 13.36
CA LYS A 160 2.19 -3.24 12.89
C LYS A 160 1.82 -2.34 14.05
N ALA A 161 1.78 -1.04 13.78
CA ALA A 161 1.14 -0.08 14.65
C ALA A 161 0.27 0.89 13.85
N GLN A 162 -0.84 1.30 14.45
CA GLN A 162 -1.70 2.34 13.93
C GLN A 162 -2.12 3.26 15.07
N LEU A 163 -2.04 4.57 14.82
CA LEU A 163 -2.47 5.62 15.73
C LEU A 163 -3.43 6.55 14.99
N ASP A 164 -4.62 6.71 15.53
CA ASP A 164 -5.62 7.64 15.01
C ASP A 164 -6.01 8.66 16.08
N VAL A 165 -6.21 9.91 15.69
CA VAL A 165 -6.63 11.01 16.55
C VAL A 165 -7.69 11.81 15.80
N TYR A 166 -8.81 12.07 16.47
CA TYR A 166 -9.89 12.90 15.95
C TYR A 166 -10.33 13.91 17.00
N LEU A 167 -10.16 15.18 16.67
CA LEU A 167 -10.55 16.33 17.48
C LEU A 167 -11.68 17.06 16.77
N ARG A 168 -12.76 17.40 17.46
CA ARG A 168 -13.89 18.11 16.89
C ARG A 168 -14.40 19.17 17.85
N SER A 169 -14.64 20.37 17.32
CA SER A 169 -15.33 21.46 18.01
C SER A 169 -16.49 21.94 17.15
N ALA A 170 -17.70 21.75 17.64
CA ALA A 170 -18.92 22.04 16.91
C ALA A 170 -19.85 22.96 17.70
N ARG A 171 -20.59 23.81 16.97
CA ARG A 171 -21.71 24.58 17.49
C ARG A 171 -23.01 23.91 17.08
N ILE A 172 -23.75 23.42 18.06
CA ILE A 172 -25.06 22.83 17.86
C ILE A 172 -26.10 23.94 18.07
N PHE A 173 -26.89 24.22 17.03
CA PHE A 173 -28.00 25.15 17.09
C PHE A 173 -29.29 24.37 17.33
N GLU A 174 -30.01 24.73 18.38
CA GLU A 174 -31.38 24.28 18.62
C GLU A 174 -32.34 25.36 18.12
N PHE A 175 -33.40 24.92 17.45
CA PHE A 175 -34.40 25.79 16.84
C PHE A 175 -35.69 25.75 17.64
N GLU A 176 -36.40 26.87 17.71
CA GLU A 176 -37.73 26.89 18.32
C GLU A 176 -38.73 26.07 17.49
N ASN A 177 -39.75 25.52 18.16
CA ASN A 177 -40.85 24.89 17.46
C ASN A 177 -41.59 25.95 16.62
N PRO A 178 -41.80 25.72 15.31
CA PRO A 178 -42.51 26.66 14.47
C PRO A 178 -43.95 26.82 14.99
N THR A 179 -44.30 28.02 15.43
CA THR A 179 -45.66 28.36 15.90
C THR A 179 -46.64 28.58 14.73
N ALA A 180 -46.14 28.71 13.50
CA ALA A 180 -46.93 28.77 12.27
C ALA A 180 -46.23 28.08 11.08
N TRP A 181 -47.01 27.57 10.14
CA TRP A 181 -46.59 26.79 8.96
C TRP A 181 -45.70 27.54 7.94
N ARG A 182 -45.54 28.87 8.07
CA ARG A 182 -44.70 29.72 7.20
C ARG A 182 -43.59 30.47 7.94
N GLN A 183 -43.43 30.28 9.24
CA GLN A 183 -42.40 31.00 10.00
C GLN A 183 -41.05 30.32 9.87
N GLN A 184 -40.02 31.12 9.57
CA GLN A 184 -38.64 30.68 9.66
C GLN A 184 -38.31 30.44 11.13
N THR A 185 -37.87 29.23 11.47
CA THR A 185 -37.49 28.87 12.83
C THR A 185 -36.30 29.71 13.28
N GLU A 186 -36.45 30.44 14.38
CA GLU A 186 -35.36 31.22 14.98
C GLU A 186 -34.44 30.31 15.82
N LYS A 187 -33.19 30.75 15.99
CA LYS A 187 -32.20 30.04 16.79
C LYS A 187 -32.52 30.26 18.26
N PHE A 188 -32.94 29.21 18.95
CA PHE A 188 -33.30 29.23 20.37
C PHE A 188 -32.05 29.22 21.26
N ARG A 189 -31.16 28.24 21.01
CA ARG A 189 -30.01 27.98 21.87
C ARG A 189 -28.81 27.54 21.04
N GLN A 190 -27.62 27.92 21.51
CA GLN A 190 -26.36 27.48 20.94
C GLN A 190 -25.55 26.75 22.01
N THR A 191 -25.24 25.48 21.76
CA THR A 191 -24.39 24.67 22.63
C THR A 191 -23.07 24.39 21.94
N ARG A 192 -21.96 24.49 22.68
CA ARG A 192 -20.63 24.10 22.18
C ARG A 192 -20.33 22.68 22.60
N MET A 193 -19.90 21.85 21.65
CA MET A 193 -19.46 20.49 21.90
C MET A 193 -17.99 20.37 21.49
N ASN A 194 -17.16 19.90 22.40
CA ASN A 194 -15.79 19.52 22.12
C ASN A 194 -15.67 18.00 22.29
N TYR A 195 -15.04 17.34 21.33
CA TYR A 195 -14.89 15.91 21.29
C TYR A 195 -13.45 15.56 20.92
N LEU A 196 -12.88 14.61 21.65
CA LEU A 196 -11.58 14.01 21.39
C LEU A 196 -11.78 12.50 21.36
N ASN A 197 -11.31 11.88 20.28
CA ASN A 197 -11.19 10.43 20.15
C ASN A 197 -9.76 10.10 19.73
N SER A 198 -9.24 9.00 20.26
CA SER A 198 -7.94 8.46 19.90
C SER A 198 -8.00 6.95 19.90
N GLY A 199 -7.36 6.32 18.91
CA GLY A 199 -7.23 4.88 18.79
C GLY A 199 -5.76 4.49 18.66
N LEU A 200 -5.38 3.39 19.32
CA LEU A 200 -4.10 2.72 19.12
C LEU A 200 -4.40 1.26 18.77
N SER A 201 -3.83 0.78 17.67
CA SER A 201 -3.89 -0.62 17.27
C SER A 201 -2.48 -1.16 17.06
N LEU A 202 -2.24 -2.38 17.53
CA LEU A 202 -1.00 -3.12 17.38
C LEU A 202 -1.33 -4.50 16.81
N GLY A 203 -0.57 -4.95 15.82
CA GLY A 203 -0.82 -6.22 15.14
C GLY A 203 0.44 -6.96 14.71
N VAL A 204 0.28 -8.18 14.23
CA VAL A 204 1.37 -9.00 13.67
C VAL A 204 0.93 -9.61 12.35
N ASN A 205 1.73 -9.41 11.30
CA ASN A 205 1.62 -10.17 10.06
C ASN A 205 2.31 -11.52 10.21
N LEU A 206 1.56 -12.55 10.59
CA LEU A 206 2.09 -13.91 10.67
C LEU A 206 2.46 -14.49 9.29
N PHE A 207 1.81 -14.01 8.24
CA PHE A 207 2.09 -14.38 6.85
C PHE A 207 2.18 -13.10 6.00
N ARG A 208 3.26 -12.94 5.22
CA ARG A 208 3.48 -11.78 4.33
C ARG A 208 2.35 -11.51 3.31
N ALA A 209 1.38 -12.42 3.19
CA ALA A 209 0.24 -12.35 2.29
C ALA A 209 -1.14 -12.27 2.98
N MET A 210 -1.22 -12.30 4.33
CA MET A 210 -2.51 -12.25 5.05
C MET A 210 -2.39 -11.41 6.33
N SER A 211 -3.20 -10.34 6.43
CA SER A 211 -3.46 -9.69 7.70
C SER A 211 -4.67 -10.33 8.38
N LEU A 212 -4.54 -10.63 9.67
CA LEU A 212 -5.66 -10.79 10.58
C LEU A 212 -5.68 -9.51 11.38
N ASP A 213 -6.67 -8.66 11.10
CA ASP A 213 -6.90 -7.39 11.78
C ASP A 213 -7.54 -7.61 13.16
#